data_AF-A0A8D8FR99-F1
#
_entry.id   AF-A0A8D8FR99-F1
#
_cell.length_a   1.000
_cell.length_b   1.000
_cell.length_c   1.000
_cell.angle_alpha   90.00
_cell.angle_beta   90.00
_cell.angle_gamma   90.00
#
_symmetry.space_group_name_H-M   'P 1'
#
loop_
_entity.id
_entity.type
_entity.pdbx_description
1 polymer ?
#
loop_
_entity_poly.entity_id
_entity_poly.type
_entity_poly.pdbx_seq_one_letter_code
_entity_poly.pdbx_strand_id
1 'polypeptide(L)'
;TTVRKSSAAVVAFIPRPDRGVVRKSATMVHYARLLNVQAKRVALYAVDAQQRNFHAACALSAKVALSKFDTDVYLPYEKLQKNVETVKKRLGRPLTLSEKILYGHLDDPKNQEIERGVSYLRLRPDRVAMQDATAQMAMLQFISSGLPRVAVPSTIHCDHLIEAQVGGEQDLARAKDLNAEVYKFLSTAGAKYGVGFWKPGSGIIHQIILENYAFPGLLMIGTDSHTPNGGGLGGLCIGVGGADAVDVMA
;
A
#
# COMPACT_ATOMS: atom_id res chain seq x y z
N THR A 1 21.66 78.57 -70.16
CA THR A 1 21.36 77.55 -71.19
C THR A 1 21.78 76.18 -70.65
N THR A 2 20.79 75.29 -70.43
CA THR A 2 20.80 73.79 -70.50
C THR A 2 22.15 73.06 -70.70
N VAL A 3 22.51 71.85 -70.18
CA VAL A 3 21.85 70.68 -69.53
C VAL A 3 22.96 69.65 -69.12
N ARG A 4 22.74 68.87 -68.02
CA ARG A 4 23.15 67.46 -67.63
C ARG A 4 24.51 66.84 -68.07
N LYS A 5 25.16 65.84 -67.41
CA LYS A 5 24.75 64.75 -66.47
C LYS A 5 26.02 64.04 -65.88
N SER A 6 25.89 63.49 -64.65
CA SER A 6 26.50 62.24 -64.06
C SER A 6 28.02 61.97 -64.10
N SER A 7 28.72 61.35 -63.14
CA SER A 7 28.38 60.71 -61.85
C SER A 7 29.68 60.41 -61.05
N ALA A 8 29.53 60.39 -59.72
CA ALA A 8 30.20 59.55 -58.69
C ALA A 8 31.74 59.50 -58.54
N ALA A 9 32.22 59.89 -57.34
CA ALA A 9 32.83 59.00 -56.32
C ALA A 9 33.64 59.83 -55.28
N VAL A 10 33.49 59.54 -53.98
CA VAL A 10 34.30 60.05 -52.84
C VAL A 10 34.37 58.88 -51.85
N VAL A 11 35.48 58.20 -51.52
CA VAL A 11 36.85 58.51 -51.06
C VAL A 11 36.97 58.82 -49.55
N ALA A 12 37.96 58.15 -48.93
CA ALA A 12 38.86 58.61 -47.83
C ALA A 12 38.82 57.70 -46.58
N PHE A 13 39.89 57.01 -46.14
CA PHE A 13 41.27 57.33 -45.69
C PHE A 13 41.43 57.63 -44.18
N ILE A 14 42.42 56.94 -43.60
CA ILE A 14 42.87 56.75 -42.19
C ILE A 14 43.79 57.94 -41.77
N PRO A 15 43.91 58.46 -40.50
CA PRO A 15 44.54 57.79 -39.32
C PRO A 15 44.19 58.28 -37.86
N ARG A 16 44.87 57.63 -36.88
CA ARG A 16 44.88 57.65 -35.37
C ARG A 16 45.18 59.03 -34.69
N PRO A 17 45.51 59.12 -33.36
CA PRO A 17 45.01 58.57 -32.05
C PRO A 17 44.54 59.76 -31.12
N ASP A 18 44.08 59.68 -29.86
CA ASP A 18 44.66 59.15 -28.62
C ASP A 18 43.67 59.26 -27.42
N ARG A 19 44.03 58.62 -26.31
CA ARG A 19 43.34 58.31 -25.03
C ARG A 19 42.34 59.32 -24.45
N GLY A 20 41.17 58.79 -24.05
CA GLY A 20 40.24 59.37 -23.08
C GLY A 20 39.68 58.32 -22.11
N VAL A 21 39.75 58.59 -20.82
CA VAL A 21 39.30 57.76 -19.70
C VAL A 21 37.78 57.53 -19.76
N VAL A 22 37.32 56.28 -19.84
CA VAL A 22 35.88 55.93 -19.80
C VAL A 22 35.44 55.64 -18.36
N ARG A 23 34.62 56.53 -17.79
CA ARG A 23 33.82 56.27 -16.59
C ARG A 23 32.84 55.12 -16.87
N LYS A 24 32.96 54.02 -16.12
CA LYS A 24 31.98 52.91 -16.17
C LYS A 24 30.63 53.37 -15.66
N SER A 25 29.61 53.34 -16.51
CA SER A 25 28.23 53.66 -16.16
C SER A 25 27.64 52.60 -15.20
N ALA A 26 27.08 53.07 -14.08
CA ALA A 26 26.44 52.27 -13.05
C ALA A 26 25.23 51.44 -13.54
N THR A 27 24.73 51.73 -14.75
CA THR A 27 23.54 51.10 -15.33
C THR A 27 23.79 49.64 -15.76
N MET A 28 25.02 49.29 -16.20
CA MET A 28 25.34 47.90 -16.60
C MET A 28 25.49 46.95 -15.41
N VAL A 29 25.94 47.43 -14.25
CA VAL A 29 26.06 46.61 -13.04
C VAL A 29 24.68 46.26 -12.47
N HIS A 30 23.70 47.16 -12.63
CA HIS A 30 22.33 46.92 -12.18
C HIS A 30 21.60 45.89 -13.06
N TYR A 31 21.79 45.95 -14.38
CA TYR A 31 21.21 44.97 -15.31
C TYR A 31 21.81 43.57 -15.12
N ALA A 32 23.13 43.47 -14.92
CA ALA A 32 23.79 42.20 -14.63
C ALA A 32 23.33 41.59 -13.29
N ARG A 33 23.07 42.41 -12.26
CA ARG A 33 22.50 41.93 -10.98
C ARG A 33 21.07 41.43 -11.12
N LEU A 34 20.22 42.13 -11.86
CA LEU A 34 18.83 41.72 -12.09
C LEU A 34 18.75 40.39 -12.86
N LEU A 35 19.57 40.23 -13.90
CA LEU A 35 19.66 38.98 -14.66
C LEU A 35 20.18 37.82 -13.79
N ASN A 36 21.15 38.07 -12.89
CA ASN A 36 21.64 37.03 -11.98
C ASN A 36 20.62 36.66 -10.88
N VAL A 37 19.81 37.62 -10.42
CA VAL A 37 18.74 37.36 -9.45
C VAL A 37 17.56 36.62 -10.10
N GLN A 38 17.22 36.94 -11.35
CA GLN A 38 16.24 36.16 -12.13
C GLN A 38 16.75 34.76 -12.47
N ALA A 39 18.02 34.62 -12.88
CA ALA A 39 18.63 33.30 -13.13
C ALA A 39 18.70 32.45 -11.84
N LYS A 40 19.02 33.05 -10.69
CA LYS A 40 18.96 32.36 -9.39
C LYS A 40 17.53 32.01 -8.96
N ARG A 41 16.52 32.83 -9.28
CA ARG A 41 15.11 32.48 -9.06
C ARG A 41 14.65 31.32 -9.94
N VAL A 42 15.03 31.31 -11.22
CA VAL A 42 14.73 30.20 -12.14
C VAL A 42 15.46 28.93 -11.71
N ALA A 43 16.70 29.03 -11.21
CA ALA A 43 17.42 27.91 -10.62
C ALA A 43 16.78 27.41 -9.31
N LEU A 44 16.22 28.30 -8.47
CA LEU A 44 15.46 27.89 -7.28
C LEU A 44 14.13 27.21 -7.61
N TYR A 45 13.46 27.57 -8.72
CA TYR A 45 12.28 26.83 -9.21
C TYR A 45 12.64 25.54 -9.94
N ALA A 46 13.89 25.39 -10.39
CA ALA A 46 14.38 24.19 -11.06
C ALA A 46 14.93 23.12 -10.08
N VAL A 47 15.00 23.43 -8.78
CA VAL A 47 15.46 22.51 -7.73
C VAL A 47 14.33 22.30 -6.72
N ASP A 48 13.21 21.75 -7.20
CA ASP A 48 12.36 20.83 -6.40
C ASP A 48 11.28 20.11 -7.23
N ALA A 49 11.52 19.94 -8.54
CA ALA A 49 10.93 18.80 -9.22
C ALA A 49 11.73 17.56 -8.79
N GLN A 50 11.59 17.18 -7.52
CA GLN A 50 11.84 15.83 -7.08
C GLN A 50 10.89 14.99 -7.92
N GLN A 51 11.41 14.54 -9.06
CA GLN A 51 10.77 13.59 -9.94
C GLN A 51 10.64 12.36 -9.05
N ARG A 52 9.51 12.29 -8.33
CA ARG A 52 9.07 11.08 -7.67
C ARG A 52 8.95 10.13 -8.85
N ASN A 53 9.99 9.33 -9.04
CA ASN A 53 9.96 8.14 -9.86
C ASN A 53 8.95 7.24 -9.15
N PHE A 54 7.66 7.56 -9.32
CA PHE A 54 6.62 6.59 -9.18
C PHE A 54 7.03 5.54 -10.20
N HIS A 55 7.50 4.41 -9.70
CA HIS A 55 7.53 3.20 -10.49
C HIS A 55 6.09 2.98 -10.94
N ALA A 56 5.76 3.47 -12.13
CA ALA A 56 4.63 2.98 -12.88
C ALA A 56 5.04 1.57 -13.27
N ALA A 57 4.83 0.62 -12.36
CA ALA A 57 4.79 -0.77 -12.73
C ALA A 57 3.64 -0.88 -13.74
N CYS A 58 4.00 -0.92 -15.02
CA CYS A 58 3.10 -1.34 -16.06
C CYS A 58 2.51 -2.68 -15.61
N ALA A 59 1.18 -2.77 -15.59
CA ALA A 59 0.40 -3.92 -15.14
C ALA A 59 0.65 -5.14 -16.05
N LEU A 60 1.85 -5.70 -15.95
CA LEU A 60 2.16 -7.06 -16.35
C LEU A 60 1.81 -7.93 -15.16
N SER A 61 1.00 -8.95 -15.39
CA SER A 61 0.57 -9.96 -14.42
C SER A 61 1.78 -10.61 -13.76
N ALA A 62 2.25 -9.99 -12.68
CA ALA A 62 3.36 -10.47 -11.91
C ALA A 62 2.80 -11.54 -10.95
N LYS A 63 3.17 -12.80 -11.20
CA LYS A 63 2.88 -13.92 -10.29
C LYS A 63 3.74 -13.79 -9.03
N VAL A 64 3.42 -12.79 -8.21
CA VAL A 64 4.05 -12.55 -6.91
C VAL A 64 3.19 -13.22 -5.86
N ALA A 65 3.76 -14.17 -5.12
CA ALA A 65 3.07 -14.89 -4.06
C ALA A 65 2.56 -13.93 -2.97
N LEU A 66 1.45 -14.30 -2.33
CA LEU A 66 0.81 -13.54 -1.26
C LEU A 66 1.71 -13.46 -0.01
N SER A 67 2.40 -14.55 0.29
CA SER A 67 3.37 -14.65 1.38
C SER A 67 4.41 -15.73 1.08
N LYS A 68 5.42 -15.88 1.95
CA LYS A 68 6.39 -17.00 1.89
C LYS A 68 5.74 -18.37 2.11
N PHE A 69 4.54 -18.40 2.69
CA PHE A 69 3.80 -19.61 3.04
C PHE A 69 2.70 -19.93 2.03
N ASP A 70 2.19 -18.90 1.34
CA ASP A 70 1.08 -18.98 0.40
C ASP A 70 1.61 -18.85 -1.05
N THR A 71 2.50 -19.76 -1.45
CA THR A 71 3.26 -19.65 -2.72
C THR A 71 2.42 -19.83 -3.98
N ASP A 72 1.27 -20.48 -3.86
CA ASP A 72 0.36 -20.76 -4.98
C ASP A 72 -0.77 -19.72 -5.11
N VAL A 73 -0.82 -18.73 -4.21
CA VAL A 73 -1.79 -17.63 -4.23
C VAL A 73 -1.04 -16.34 -4.52
N TYR A 74 -1.54 -15.53 -5.45
CA TYR A 74 -0.83 -14.35 -5.94
C TYR A 74 -1.51 -13.04 -5.54
N LEU A 75 -0.74 -11.95 -5.50
CA LEU A 75 -1.23 -10.60 -5.19
C LEU A 75 -2.34 -10.17 -6.19
N PRO A 76 -3.53 -9.75 -5.71
CA PRO A 76 -4.71 -9.55 -6.56
C PRO A 76 -4.78 -8.16 -7.22
N TYR A 77 -3.66 -7.48 -7.47
CA TYR A 77 -3.67 -6.07 -7.89
C TYR A 77 -4.38 -5.82 -9.22
N GLU A 78 -4.33 -6.75 -10.17
CA GLU A 78 -5.06 -6.63 -11.44
C GLU A 78 -6.59 -6.61 -11.22
N LYS A 79 -7.08 -7.51 -10.35
CA LYS A 79 -8.50 -7.56 -9.94
C LYS A 79 -8.88 -6.27 -9.22
N LEU A 80 -8.07 -5.83 -8.26
CA LEU A 80 -8.31 -4.61 -7.49
C LEU A 80 -8.40 -3.38 -8.38
N GLN A 81 -7.45 -3.20 -9.29
CA GLN A 81 -7.44 -2.08 -10.22
C GLN A 81 -8.70 -2.08 -11.09
N LYS A 82 -9.07 -3.22 -11.67
CA LYS A 82 -10.28 -3.35 -12.51
C LYS A 82 -11.56 -3.00 -11.74
N ASN A 83 -11.67 -3.45 -10.49
CA ASN A 83 -12.82 -3.19 -9.64
C ASN A 83 -12.90 -1.72 -9.23
N VAL A 84 -11.76 -1.12 -8.82
CA VAL A 84 -11.66 0.31 -8.50
C VAL A 84 -12.03 1.18 -9.69
N GLU A 85 -11.55 0.86 -10.90
CA GLU A 85 -11.91 1.59 -12.12
C GLU A 85 -13.41 1.51 -12.42
N THR A 86 -14.02 0.33 -12.22
CA THR A 86 -15.46 0.12 -12.38
C THR A 86 -16.24 1.00 -11.41
N VAL A 87 -15.91 0.96 -10.12
CA VAL A 87 -16.60 1.73 -9.08
C VAL A 87 -16.36 3.23 -9.24
N LYS A 88 -15.15 3.66 -9.60
CA LYS A 88 -14.83 5.07 -9.86
C LYS A 88 -15.65 5.64 -11.00
N LYS A 89 -15.86 4.89 -12.09
CA LYS A 89 -16.73 5.29 -13.21
C LYS A 89 -18.18 5.44 -12.78
N ARG A 90 -18.68 4.55 -11.92
CA ARG A 90 -20.06 4.60 -11.40
C ARG A 90 -20.30 5.78 -10.47
N LEU A 91 -19.37 6.04 -9.55
CA LEU A 91 -19.55 7.06 -8.50
C LEU A 91 -19.19 8.48 -8.98
N GLY A 92 -18.41 8.63 -10.05
CA GLY A 92 -18.09 9.94 -10.64
C GLY A 92 -17.28 10.88 -9.74
N ARG A 93 -16.66 10.38 -8.66
CA ARG A 93 -15.91 11.18 -7.68
C ARG A 93 -14.55 10.54 -7.32
N PRO A 94 -13.61 11.31 -6.74
CA PRO A 94 -12.41 10.74 -6.14
C PRO A 94 -12.75 9.74 -5.02
N LEU A 95 -11.90 8.72 -4.87
CA LEU A 95 -11.99 7.70 -3.82
C LEU A 95 -10.84 7.85 -2.82
N THR A 96 -11.13 7.71 -1.53
CA THR A 96 -10.10 7.62 -0.48
C THR A 96 -9.28 6.32 -0.61
N LEU A 97 -8.19 6.19 0.14
CA LEU A 97 -7.42 4.94 0.17
C LEU A 97 -8.30 3.77 0.65
N SER A 98 -9.01 3.95 1.77
CA SER A 98 -9.91 2.93 2.31
C SER A 98 -11.00 2.53 1.32
N GLU A 99 -11.59 3.49 0.60
CA GLU A 99 -12.58 3.20 -0.45
C GLU A 99 -11.98 2.42 -1.62
N LYS A 100 -10.75 2.73 -2.05
CA LYS A 100 -10.09 1.98 -3.12
C LYS A 100 -9.87 0.54 -2.73
N ILE A 101 -9.36 0.29 -1.51
CA ILE A 101 -9.13 -1.07 -1.03
C ILE A 101 -10.47 -1.79 -0.83
N LEU A 102 -11.39 -1.19 -0.07
CA LEU A 102 -12.70 -1.79 0.24
C LEU A 102 -13.51 -2.08 -1.02
N TYR A 103 -13.68 -1.09 -1.91
CA TYR A 103 -14.46 -1.27 -3.14
C TYR A 103 -13.74 -2.10 -4.20
N GLY A 104 -12.40 -2.17 -4.14
CA GLY A 104 -11.61 -3.10 -4.93
C GLY A 104 -11.94 -4.57 -4.64
N HIS A 105 -12.37 -4.88 -3.41
CA HIS A 105 -12.71 -6.23 -2.97
C HIS A 105 -14.20 -6.58 -3.05
N LEU A 106 -15.02 -5.77 -3.73
CA LEU A 106 -16.43 -6.10 -3.95
C LEU A 106 -16.56 -7.38 -4.77
N ASP A 107 -17.52 -8.22 -4.39
CA ASP A 107 -17.92 -9.40 -5.15
C ASP A 107 -18.60 -9.00 -6.47
N ASP A 108 -19.46 -7.97 -6.43
CA ASP A 108 -20.12 -7.39 -7.61
C ASP A 108 -19.92 -5.86 -7.68
N PRO A 109 -18.79 -5.38 -8.20
CA PRO A 109 -18.49 -3.95 -8.29
C PRO A 109 -19.39 -3.19 -9.28
N LYS A 110 -20.17 -3.87 -10.12
CA LYS A 110 -21.06 -3.23 -11.11
C LYS A 110 -22.42 -2.90 -10.51
N ASN A 111 -22.97 -3.77 -9.67
CA ASN A 111 -24.34 -3.62 -9.17
C ASN A 111 -24.42 -3.33 -7.67
N GLN A 112 -23.34 -3.52 -6.89
CA GLN A 112 -23.34 -3.22 -5.46
C GLN A 112 -23.78 -1.78 -5.20
N GLU A 113 -24.76 -1.61 -4.30
CA GLU A 113 -25.15 -0.33 -3.74
C GLU A 113 -24.06 0.17 -2.77
N ILE A 114 -23.70 1.45 -2.90
CA ILE A 114 -22.59 2.05 -2.13
C ILE A 114 -23.05 3.39 -1.57
N GLU A 115 -23.54 3.34 -0.33
CA GLU A 115 -23.81 4.50 0.51
C GLU A 115 -23.07 4.34 1.85
N ARG A 116 -22.24 5.33 2.18
CA ARG A 116 -21.43 5.29 3.40
C ARG A 116 -22.33 5.35 4.64
N GLY A 117 -22.13 4.40 5.55
CA GLY A 117 -22.91 4.32 6.79
C GLY A 117 -24.29 3.71 6.63
N VAL A 118 -24.65 3.23 5.43
CA VAL A 118 -26.00 2.68 5.14
C VAL A 118 -25.90 1.30 4.48
N SER A 119 -25.17 1.16 3.36
CA SER A 119 -25.17 -0.08 2.59
C SER A 119 -24.33 -1.19 3.24
N TYR A 120 -24.83 -2.42 3.21
CA TYR A 120 -24.03 -3.61 3.46
C TYR A 120 -23.25 -4.00 2.20
N LEU A 121 -21.93 -4.05 2.32
CA LEU A 121 -21.04 -4.40 1.20
C LEU A 121 -20.75 -5.89 1.20
N ARG A 122 -20.94 -6.54 0.05
CA ARG A 122 -20.53 -7.93 -0.18
C ARG A 122 -19.08 -7.96 -0.64
N LEU A 123 -18.20 -8.45 0.23
CA LEU A 123 -16.75 -8.38 0.07
C LEU A 123 -16.14 -9.77 -0.07
N ARG A 124 -14.94 -9.81 -0.64
CA ARG A 124 -14.10 -11.01 -0.71
C ARG A 124 -12.73 -10.70 -0.10
N PRO A 125 -12.55 -10.89 1.22
CA PRO A 125 -11.25 -10.75 1.86
C PRO A 125 -10.23 -11.73 1.27
N ASP A 126 -8.96 -11.34 1.26
CA ASP A 126 -7.87 -12.14 0.69
C ASP A 126 -7.42 -13.26 1.62
N ARG A 127 -7.57 -13.05 2.95
CA ARG A 127 -7.16 -14.02 3.97
C ARG A 127 -7.85 -13.81 5.32
N VAL A 128 -7.76 -14.85 6.14
CA VAL A 128 -8.26 -14.88 7.52
C VAL A 128 -7.12 -15.11 8.50
N ALA A 129 -7.15 -14.44 9.66
CA ALA A 129 -6.25 -14.71 10.77
C ALA A 129 -7.05 -14.94 12.05
N MET A 130 -6.70 -15.97 12.82
CA MET A 130 -7.35 -16.29 14.08
C MET A 130 -6.31 -16.43 15.19
N GLN A 131 -6.65 -15.98 16.39
CA GLN A 131 -5.85 -16.20 17.60
C GLN A 131 -6.47 -17.32 18.44
N ASP A 132 -5.69 -18.03 19.24
CA ASP A 132 -6.07 -19.29 19.91
C ASP A 132 -7.27 -19.20 20.88
N ALA A 133 -7.56 -18.03 21.46
CA ALA A 133 -8.76 -17.85 22.28
C ALA A 133 -10.05 -17.79 21.44
N THR A 134 -10.03 -17.25 20.22
CA THR A 134 -11.21 -17.17 19.34
C THR A 134 -11.23 -18.23 18.24
N ALA A 135 -10.07 -18.78 17.88
CA ALA A 135 -9.91 -19.82 16.86
C ALA A 135 -10.63 -21.11 17.24
N GLN A 136 -10.72 -21.43 18.53
CA GLN A 136 -11.40 -22.65 19.00
C GLN A 136 -12.85 -22.71 18.50
N MET A 137 -13.63 -21.66 18.76
CA MET A 137 -15.03 -21.62 18.36
C MET A 137 -15.20 -21.42 16.86
N ALA A 138 -14.34 -20.62 16.22
CA ALA A 138 -14.37 -20.47 14.76
C ALA A 138 -14.12 -21.81 14.05
N MET A 139 -13.14 -22.59 14.50
CA MET A 139 -12.85 -23.91 13.93
C MET A 139 -13.96 -24.93 14.20
N LEU A 140 -14.61 -24.91 15.38
CA LEU A 140 -15.77 -25.77 15.63
C LEU A 140 -16.95 -25.43 14.71
N GLN A 141 -17.22 -24.15 14.49
CA GLN A 141 -18.24 -23.69 13.53
C GLN A 141 -17.87 -24.10 12.09
N PHE A 142 -16.60 -23.95 11.69
CA PHE A 142 -16.12 -24.42 10.39
C PHE A 142 -16.27 -25.94 10.24
N ILE A 143 -15.92 -26.73 11.26
CA ILE A 143 -16.12 -28.18 11.28
C ILE A 143 -17.59 -28.53 11.04
N SER A 144 -18.51 -27.79 11.68
CA SER A 144 -19.96 -27.99 11.54
C SER A 144 -20.49 -27.63 10.14
N SER A 145 -19.78 -26.83 9.35
CA SER A 145 -20.15 -26.55 7.95
C SER A 145 -20.02 -27.77 7.03
N GLY A 146 -19.23 -28.78 7.43
CA GLY A 146 -18.97 -29.97 6.63
C GLY A 146 -18.01 -29.75 5.45
N LEU A 147 -17.45 -28.55 5.29
CA LEU A 147 -16.51 -28.27 4.21
C LEU A 147 -15.15 -28.95 4.42
N PRO A 148 -14.51 -29.44 3.35
CA PRO A 148 -13.31 -30.25 3.48
C PRO A 148 -12.05 -29.42 3.78
N ARG A 149 -11.98 -28.17 3.32
CA ARG A 149 -10.83 -27.25 3.44
C ARG A 149 -11.30 -25.80 3.33
N VAL A 150 -10.50 -24.87 3.86
CA VAL A 150 -10.77 -23.42 3.78
C VAL A 150 -10.61 -22.88 2.35
N ALA A 151 -11.41 -21.87 1.99
CA ALA A 151 -11.46 -21.26 0.67
C ALA A 151 -10.36 -20.21 0.42
N VAL A 152 -9.85 -19.57 1.48
CA VAL A 152 -8.78 -18.56 1.42
C VAL A 152 -7.65 -18.90 2.38
N PRO A 153 -6.42 -18.41 2.14
CA PRO A 153 -5.32 -18.53 3.09
C PRO A 153 -5.73 -18.13 4.51
N SER A 154 -5.50 -19.03 5.45
CA SER A 154 -5.96 -18.88 6.83
C SER A 154 -4.85 -19.29 7.79
N THR A 155 -4.73 -18.59 8.92
CA THR A 155 -3.70 -18.90 9.94
C THR A 155 -4.27 -18.82 11.35
N ILE A 156 -3.87 -19.76 12.20
CA ILE A 156 -4.08 -19.76 13.65
C ILE A 156 -2.77 -19.34 14.34
N HIS A 157 -2.86 -18.49 15.36
CA HIS A 157 -1.75 -17.99 16.16
C HIS A 157 -1.97 -18.31 17.64
N CYS A 158 -0.99 -18.94 18.29
CA CYS A 158 -1.08 -19.33 19.71
C CYS A 158 -0.38 -18.32 20.62
N ASP A 159 -1.08 -17.28 21.03
CA ASP A 159 -0.54 -16.15 21.78
C ASP A 159 -1.37 -15.70 23.00
N HIS A 160 -2.64 -16.10 23.13
CA HIS A 160 -3.51 -15.63 24.23
C HIS A 160 -3.52 -16.55 25.45
N LEU A 161 -3.10 -17.81 25.31
CA LEU A 161 -3.17 -18.81 26.39
C LEU A 161 -1.86 -18.95 27.19
N ILE A 162 -0.91 -18.02 27.04
CA ILE A 162 0.35 -18.02 27.77
C ILE A 162 0.28 -16.95 28.87
N GLU A 163 0.12 -17.41 30.11
CA GLU A 163 0.09 -16.52 31.28
C GLU A 163 1.51 -16.15 31.72
N ALA A 164 1.76 -14.85 31.91
CA ALA A 164 3.01 -14.36 32.48
C ALA A 164 3.05 -14.56 34.00
N GLN A 165 4.04 -15.29 34.50
CA GLN A 165 4.17 -15.59 35.93
C GLN A 165 5.62 -15.53 36.42
N VAL A 166 6.54 -16.23 35.77
CA VAL A 166 7.94 -16.35 36.21
C VAL A 166 8.90 -15.71 35.20
N GLY A 167 8.69 -15.93 33.91
CA GLY A 167 9.63 -15.59 32.85
C GLY A 167 9.37 -16.38 31.58
N GLY A 168 9.80 -15.85 30.43
CA GLY A 168 9.35 -16.32 29.12
C GLY A 168 9.50 -17.82 28.87
N GLU A 169 10.65 -18.43 29.19
CA GLU A 169 10.87 -19.86 28.95
C GLU A 169 10.03 -20.75 29.87
N GLN A 170 9.98 -20.41 31.16
CA GLN A 170 9.24 -21.17 32.17
C GLN A 170 7.72 -21.05 31.94
N ASP A 171 7.24 -19.86 31.61
CA ASP A 171 5.83 -19.60 31.33
C ASP A 171 5.38 -20.29 30.05
N LEU A 172 6.22 -20.31 29.01
CA LEU A 172 5.93 -21.02 27.76
C LEU A 172 5.89 -22.54 27.97
N ALA A 173 6.82 -23.10 28.75
CA ALA A 173 6.81 -24.53 29.07
C ALA A 173 5.51 -24.91 29.81
N ARG A 174 5.17 -24.14 30.85
CA ARG A 174 3.93 -24.32 31.61
C ARG A 174 2.69 -24.19 30.75
N ALA A 175 2.62 -23.21 29.85
CA ALA A 175 1.49 -23.01 28.95
C ALA A 175 1.32 -24.17 27.97
N LYS A 176 2.42 -24.75 27.46
CA LYS A 176 2.38 -25.92 26.58
C LYS A 176 1.80 -27.15 27.28
N ASP A 177 2.11 -27.33 28.56
CA ASP A 177 1.56 -28.43 29.35
C ASP A 177 0.09 -28.19 29.72
N LEU A 178 -0.23 -27.00 30.24
CA LEU A 178 -1.58 -26.65 30.70
C LEU A 178 -2.61 -26.64 29.56
N ASN A 179 -2.22 -26.14 28.38
CA ASN A 179 -3.11 -25.98 27.23
C ASN A 179 -2.84 -27.01 26.11
N ALA A 180 -2.19 -28.14 26.45
CA ALA A 180 -1.80 -29.17 25.48
C ALA A 180 -2.98 -29.65 24.61
N GLU A 181 -4.16 -29.81 25.21
CA GLU A 181 -5.38 -30.24 24.52
C GLU A 181 -5.80 -29.22 23.44
N VAL A 182 -5.88 -27.94 23.81
CA VAL A 182 -6.27 -26.86 22.90
C VAL A 182 -5.29 -26.72 21.75
N TYR A 183 -3.98 -26.71 22.04
CA TYR A 183 -2.95 -26.62 21.00
C TYR A 183 -2.96 -27.82 20.06
N LYS A 184 -3.20 -29.03 20.59
CA LYS A 184 -3.35 -30.23 19.77
C LYS A 184 -4.60 -30.16 18.89
N PHE A 185 -5.72 -29.71 19.42
CA PHE A 185 -6.94 -29.50 18.64
C PHE A 185 -6.68 -28.51 17.49
N LEU A 186 -6.16 -27.32 17.78
CA LEU A 186 -5.93 -26.28 16.76
C LEU A 186 -4.90 -26.73 15.70
N SER A 187 -3.82 -27.38 16.11
CA SER A 187 -2.80 -27.89 15.18
C SER A 187 -3.36 -28.98 14.25
N THR A 188 -4.11 -29.94 14.80
CA THR A 188 -4.69 -31.03 13.99
C THR A 188 -5.86 -30.57 13.13
N ALA A 189 -6.69 -29.64 13.62
CA ALA A 189 -7.72 -29.01 12.82
C ALA A 189 -7.10 -28.18 11.69
N GLY A 190 -6.05 -27.42 11.96
CA GLY A 190 -5.36 -26.65 10.94
C GLY A 190 -4.75 -27.53 9.85
N ALA A 191 -4.08 -28.62 10.23
CA ALA A 191 -3.55 -29.61 9.28
C ALA A 191 -4.66 -30.25 8.43
N LYS A 192 -5.81 -30.56 9.03
CA LYS A 192 -6.95 -31.20 8.33
C LYS A 192 -7.59 -30.25 7.31
N TYR A 193 -7.82 -28.99 7.68
CA TYR A 193 -8.61 -28.04 6.89
C TYR A 193 -7.77 -27.08 6.04
N GLY A 194 -6.44 -27.18 6.09
CA GLY A 194 -5.54 -26.34 5.30
C GLY A 194 -5.30 -24.95 5.90
N VAL A 195 -5.29 -24.85 7.22
CA VAL A 195 -5.01 -23.60 7.96
C VAL A 195 -3.59 -23.66 8.52
N GLY A 196 -2.79 -22.63 8.27
CA GLY A 196 -1.44 -22.52 8.82
C GLY A 196 -1.48 -22.40 10.35
N PHE A 197 -0.52 -23.00 11.04
CA PHE A 197 -0.49 -23.05 12.50
C PHE A 197 0.81 -22.47 13.07
N TRP A 198 0.72 -21.31 13.70
CA TRP A 198 1.81 -20.69 14.45
C TRP A 198 1.79 -21.19 15.89
N LYS A 199 2.83 -21.95 16.24
CA LYS A 199 2.96 -22.66 17.52
C LYS A 199 3.04 -21.70 18.71
N PRO A 200 2.69 -22.15 19.93
CA PRO A 200 2.87 -21.36 21.15
C PRO A 200 4.30 -20.85 21.28
N GLY A 201 4.43 -19.54 21.52
CA GLY A 201 5.71 -18.84 21.61
C GLY A 201 6.25 -18.32 20.27
N SER A 202 5.51 -18.42 19.17
CA SER A 202 5.89 -17.80 17.88
C SER A 202 5.89 -16.28 17.93
N GLY A 203 4.99 -15.69 18.71
CA GLY A 203 4.77 -14.25 18.79
C GLY A 203 3.29 -13.90 18.69
N ILE A 204 2.98 -12.64 19.00
CA ILE A 204 1.62 -12.09 18.96
C ILE A 204 1.12 -12.05 17.52
N ILE A 205 -0.14 -12.44 17.30
CA ILE A 205 -0.80 -12.53 15.99
C ILE A 205 -0.49 -11.34 15.09
N HIS A 206 -0.71 -10.12 15.59
CA HIS A 206 -0.58 -8.90 14.79
C HIS A 206 0.85 -8.58 14.37
N GLN A 207 1.84 -8.98 15.17
CA GLN A 207 3.25 -8.83 14.84
C GLN A 207 3.63 -9.82 13.74
N ILE A 208 3.21 -11.09 13.88
CA ILE A 208 3.44 -12.12 12.86
C ILE A 208 2.73 -11.75 11.55
N ILE A 209 1.51 -11.21 11.61
CA ILE A 209 0.80 -10.67 10.45
C ILE A 209 1.60 -9.55 9.77
N LEU A 210 2.07 -8.56 10.53
CA LEU A 210 2.81 -7.43 9.97
C LEU A 210 4.13 -7.88 9.31
N GLU A 211 4.83 -8.84 9.90
CA GLU A 211 6.13 -9.32 9.42
C GLU A 211 6.03 -10.24 8.19
N ASN A 212 4.91 -10.96 8.03
CA ASN A 212 4.84 -12.08 7.08
C ASN A 212 3.69 -12.03 6.08
N TYR A 213 2.59 -11.34 6.40
CA TYR A 213 1.32 -11.52 5.71
C TYR A 213 0.64 -10.23 5.26
N ALA A 214 0.96 -9.09 5.89
CA ALA A 214 0.43 -7.80 5.51
C ALA A 214 1.15 -7.21 4.30
N PHE A 215 0.39 -6.62 3.38
CA PHE A 215 0.92 -5.92 2.21
C PHE A 215 0.00 -4.76 1.80
N PRO A 216 0.49 -3.76 1.05
CA PRO A 216 -0.34 -2.64 0.61
C PRO A 216 -1.52 -3.09 -0.24
N GLY A 217 -2.73 -2.69 0.10
CA GLY A 217 -3.94 -3.08 -0.63
C GLY A 217 -4.56 -4.42 -0.23
N LEU A 218 -4.01 -5.12 0.76
CA LEU A 218 -4.63 -6.30 1.38
C LEU A 218 -6.02 -5.97 1.96
N LEU A 219 -7.01 -6.86 1.78
CA LEU A 219 -8.17 -6.94 2.66
C LEU A 219 -8.07 -8.20 3.54
N MET A 220 -7.88 -8.02 4.84
CA MET A 220 -7.84 -9.12 5.81
C MET A 220 -8.93 -8.96 6.85
N ILE A 221 -9.50 -10.08 7.27
CA ILE A 221 -10.27 -10.16 8.51
C ILE A 221 -9.53 -10.98 9.56
N GLY A 222 -9.68 -10.60 10.81
CA GLY A 222 -9.06 -11.30 11.93
C GLY A 222 -10.02 -11.42 13.11
N THR A 223 -10.02 -12.56 13.80
CA THR A 223 -10.87 -12.77 14.98
C THR A 223 -10.28 -12.12 16.24
N ASP A 224 -9.88 -10.86 16.11
CA ASP A 224 -9.27 -10.03 17.14
C ASP A 224 -9.53 -8.53 16.87
N SER A 225 -9.74 -7.74 17.92
CA SER A 225 -10.05 -6.31 17.79
C SER A 225 -8.87 -5.46 17.31
N HIS A 226 -7.64 -5.91 17.53
CA HIS A 226 -6.42 -5.18 17.14
C HIS A 226 -5.93 -5.54 15.73
N THR A 227 -6.70 -6.35 14.98
CA THR A 227 -6.47 -6.63 13.56
C THR A 227 -6.18 -5.38 12.71
N PRO A 228 -6.74 -4.17 12.99
CA PRO A 228 -6.35 -2.94 12.30
C PRO A 228 -4.85 -2.59 12.33
N ASN A 229 -4.03 -3.23 13.18
CA ASN A 229 -2.56 -3.11 13.18
C ASN A 229 -1.94 -3.27 11.78
N GLY A 230 -2.45 -4.20 10.97
CA GLY A 230 -1.97 -4.43 9.59
C GLY A 230 -2.15 -3.21 8.67
N GLY A 231 -2.99 -2.25 9.03
CA GLY A 231 -3.12 -0.97 8.34
C GLY A 231 -1.83 -0.15 8.30
N GLY A 232 -0.89 -0.40 9.22
CA GLY A 232 0.46 0.18 9.20
C GLY A 232 1.25 -0.14 7.92
N LEU A 233 0.93 -1.25 7.23
CA LEU A 233 1.50 -1.63 5.93
C LEU A 233 0.57 -1.32 4.74
N GLY A 234 -0.42 -0.44 4.92
CA GLY A 234 -1.27 0.04 3.83
C GLY A 234 -2.35 -0.94 3.37
N GLY A 235 -2.64 -1.98 4.16
CA GLY A 235 -3.81 -2.84 3.99
C GLY A 235 -5.06 -2.29 4.71
N LEU A 236 -6.21 -2.90 4.44
CA LEU A 236 -7.45 -2.73 5.21
C LEU A 236 -7.67 -4.02 6.01
N CYS A 237 -7.39 -3.97 7.31
CA CYS A 237 -7.46 -5.12 8.21
C CYS A 237 -8.56 -4.88 9.25
N ILE A 238 -9.54 -5.78 9.34
CA ILE A 238 -10.78 -5.57 10.11
C ILE A 238 -10.96 -6.69 11.13
N GLY A 239 -11.20 -6.32 12.40
CA GLY A 239 -11.54 -7.27 13.45
C GLY A 239 -13.00 -7.75 13.31
N VAL A 240 -13.22 -9.05 13.44
CA VAL A 240 -14.54 -9.69 13.29
C VAL A 240 -14.79 -10.79 14.32
N GLY A 241 -16.01 -11.33 14.36
CA GLY A 241 -16.32 -12.52 15.15
C GLY A 241 -15.88 -13.82 14.47
N GLY A 242 -15.93 -14.93 15.20
CA GLY A 242 -15.59 -16.26 14.65
C GLY A 242 -16.50 -16.68 13.49
N ALA A 243 -17.79 -16.35 13.54
CA ALA A 243 -18.74 -16.69 12.48
C ALA A 243 -18.42 -15.98 11.15
N ASP A 244 -18.07 -14.70 11.19
CA ASP A 244 -17.67 -13.95 9.98
C ASP A 244 -16.38 -14.52 9.37
N ALA A 245 -15.46 -15.00 10.21
CA ALA A 245 -14.28 -15.71 9.73
C ALA A 245 -14.64 -17.02 9.02
N VAL A 246 -15.64 -17.76 9.54
CA VAL A 246 -16.16 -18.97 8.90
C VAL A 246 -16.77 -18.66 7.54
N ASP A 247 -17.54 -17.58 7.40
CA ASP A 247 -18.15 -17.19 6.11
C ASP A 247 -17.12 -16.96 5.00
N VAL A 248 -15.94 -16.45 5.34
CA VAL A 248 -14.85 -16.23 4.37
C VAL A 248 -14.02 -17.49 4.14
N MET A 249 -13.89 -18.35 5.17
CA MET A 249 -13.25 -19.65 5.03
C MET A 249 -14.10 -20.65 4.24
N ALA A 250 -15.42 -20.45 4.12
CA ALA A 250 -16.37 -21.36 3.51
C ALA A 250 -16.53 -21.22 1.99
#